data_AF-A0A3B6KIB4-F1
#
_entry.id   AF-A0A3B6KIB4-F1
#
_cell.length_a   1.000
_cell.length_b   1.000
_cell.length_c   1.000
_cell.angle_alpha   90.00
_cell.angle_beta   90.00
_cell.angle_gamma   90.00
#
_symmetry.space_group_name_H-M   'P 1'
#
loop_
_entity.id
_entity.type
_entity.pdbx_description
1 polymer ?
#
loop_
_entity_poly.entity_id
_entity_poly.type
_entity_poly.pdbx_seq_one_letter_code
_entity_poly.pdbx_strand_id
1 'polypeptide(L)'
;MAPSDCKILPTRDSRIFHFRVRLSSPEDHRHVHASTVVAGCKCEAVYMLLQSSPEILVLIAVRPNPDLEGDPKVSARMVLLDKTGSPAPSMGTGTPTNIGGSIPGLIGCYNLIARRDKVKANCVVDNYFVVLCSVDINWTSPTSSLKQELPSLGHDLAMMWDKQDLTDVSFDVGGESFSAHRLVLATRSPVFRAELYGVMAESKMASITIHDMEASTFRSMLHYIYHSSLPDAGKIDISSPMAQYQHLLVAADRYGVEGLKKICEDKLCCNGITTDTGFNVGTCGGPCLPQTQS
;
A
#
# COMPACT_ATOMS: atom_id res chain seq x y z
N MET A 1 -39.32 -26.09 -1.02
CA MET A 1 -38.85 -24.79 -0.47
C MET A 1 -39.24 -23.71 -1.44
N ALA A 2 -39.95 -22.66 -1.01
CA ALA A 2 -40.25 -21.51 -1.88
C ALA A 2 -38.93 -20.83 -2.29
N PRO A 3 -38.78 -20.41 -3.56
CA PRO A 3 -37.57 -19.69 -3.99
C PRO A 3 -37.46 -18.38 -3.21
N SER A 4 -36.27 -18.09 -2.69
CA SER A 4 -36.00 -16.86 -1.94
C SER A 4 -36.25 -15.63 -2.82
N ASP A 5 -36.95 -14.62 -2.27
CA ASP A 5 -37.34 -13.40 -3.01
C ASP A 5 -36.13 -12.56 -3.47
N CYS A 6 -34.95 -12.75 -2.86
CA CYS A 6 -33.68 -12.24 -3.37
C CYS A 6 -32.51 -13.16 -2.99
N LYS A 7 -31.36 -13.00 -3.67
CA LYS A 7 -30.11 -13.68 -3.35
C LYS A 7 -28.90 -12.91 -3.91
N ILE A 8 -27.78 -12.93 -3.19
CA ILE A 8 -26.47 -12.51 -3.71
C ILE A 8 -25.77 -13.71 -4.35
N LEU A 9 -25.31 -13.55 -5.58
CA LEU A 9 -24.49 -14.52 -6.30
C LEU A 9 -23.07 -13.94 -6.41
N PRO A 10 -22.07 -14.56 -5.75
CA PRO A 10 -20.69 -14.08 -5.81
C PRO A 10 -20.10 -14.28 -7.20
N THR A 11 -19.12 -13.46 -7.57
CA THR A 11 -18.29 -13.66 -8.75
C THR A 11 -16.89 -14.15 -8.36
N ARG A 12 -16.00 -14.34 -9.34
CA ARG A 12 -14.58 -14.65 -9.07
C ARG A 12 -13.87 -13.51 -8.35
N ASP A 13 -14.29 -12.28 -8.58
CA ASP A 13 -13.81 -11.11 -7.85
C ASP A 13 -14.71 -10.89 -6.63
N SER A 14 -14.14 -10.97 -5.42
CA SER A 14 -14.88 -10.77 -4.17
C SER A 14 -15.46 -9.36 -4.01
N ARG A 15 -15.01 -8.39 -4.82
CA ARG A 15 -15.54 -7.01 -4.86
C ARG A 15 -16.81 -6.90 -5.68
N ILE A 16 -17.08 -7.89 -6.53
CA ILE A 16 -18.17 -7.87 -7.50
C ILE A 16 -19.15 -8.99 -7.19
N PHE A 17 -20.44 -8.65 -7.10
CA PHE A 17 -21.50 -9.63 -6.90
C PHE A 17 -22.77 -9.25 -7.66
N HIS A 18 -23.56 -10.27 -8.01
CA HIS A 18 -24.87 -10.08 -8.61
C HIS A 18 -25.95 -10.14 -7.53
N PHE A 19 -26.72 -9.07 -7.39
CA PHE A 19 -27.92 -9.07 -6.57
C PHE A 19 -29.13 -9.44 -7.43
N ARG A 20 -29.58 -10.69 -7.31
CA ARG A 20 -30.75 -11.22 -8.01
C ARG A 20 -31.99 -11.01 -7.15
N VAL A 21 -33.00 -10.35 -7.71
CA VAL A 21 -34.20 -9.94 -6.97
C VAL A 21 -35.45 -10.30 -7.76
N ARG A 22 -36.44 -10.86 -7.08
CA ARG A 22 -37.77 -11.09 -7.65
C ARG A 22 -38.52 -9.77 -7.73
N LEU A 23 -39.09 -9.45 -8.89
CA LEU A 23 -39.89 -8.24 -9.04
C LEU A 23 -41.27 -8.44 -8.36
N SER A 24 -41.38 -8.06 -7.08
CA SER A 24 -42.63 -8.13 -6.28
C SER A 24 -43.75 -7.28 -6.85
N SER A 25 -45.02 -7.61 -6.60
CA SER A 25 -46.20 -6.81 -7.03
C SER A 25 -46.14 -5.35 -6.51
N PRO A 26 -46.73 -4.35 -7.18
CA PRO A 26 -46.74 -2.96 -6.69
C PRO A 26 -47.42 -2.80 -5.32
N GLU A 27 -48.37 -3.68 -5.01
CA GLU A 27 -49.11 -3.74 -3.73
C GLU A 27 -48.30 -4.43 -2.61
N ASP A 28 -47.19 -5.08 -2.97
CA ASP A 28 -46.34 -5.79 -2.05
C ASP A 28 -45.18 -4.87 -1.60
N HIS A 29 -45.38 -4.18 -0.46
CA HIS A 29 -44.39 -3.28 0.14
C HIS A 29 -43.27 -4.02 0.92
N ARG A 30 -43.08 -5.32 0.66
CA ARG A 30 -41.99 -6.09 1.30
C ARG A 30 -40.64 -5.60 0.83
N HIS A 31 -39.78 -5.31 1.80
CA HIS A 31 -38.37 -5.05 1.59
C HIS A 31 -37.63 -6.38 1.65
N VAL A 32 -36.80 -6.65 0.65
CA VAL A 32 -35.97 -7.87 0.64
C VAL A 32 -34.52 -7.48 0.73
N HIS A 33 -33.75 -8.26 1.47
CA HIS A 33 -32.34 -7.99 1.66
C HIS A 33 -31.53 -9.28 1.63
N ALA A 34 -30.28 -9.15 1.21
CA ALA A 34 -29.26 -10.19 1.30
C ALA A 34 -27.95 -9.55 1.75
N SER A 35 -27.09 -10.32 2.40
CA SER A 35 -25.80 -9.82 2.88
C SER A 35 -24.63 -10.66 2.37
N THR A 36 -23.48 -10.01 2.23
CA THR A 36 -22.20 -10.62 1.89
C THR A 36 -21.08 -9.87 2.62
N VAL A 37 -19.86 -10.40 2.56
CA VAL A 37 -18.67 -9.74 3.08
C VAL A 37 -17.79 -9.32 1.91
N VAL A 38 -17.40 -8.05 1.87
CA VAL A 38 -16.43 -7.50 0.90
C VAL A 38 -15.29 -6.90 1.70
N ALA A 39 -14.07 -7.39 1.46
CA ALA A 39 -12.88 -6.89 2.14
C ALA A 39 -13.04 -6.84 3.69
N GLY A 40 -13.67 -7.87 4.28
CA GLY A 40 -13.93 -7.94 5.72
C GLY A 40 -15.08 -7.05 6.23
N CYS A 41 -15.59 -6.11 5.46
CA CYS A 41 -16.78 -5.31 5.80
C CYS A 41 -18.08 -6.02 5.42
N LYS A 42 -19.14 -5.81 6.20
CA LYS A 42 -20.48 -6.37 5.91
C LYS A 42 -21.20 -5.48 4.90
N CYS A 43 -21.55 -6.05 3.74
CA CYS A 43 -22.34 -5.40 2.71
C CYS A 43 -23.76 -5.97 2.67
N GLU A 44 -24.77 -5.12 2.84
CA GLU A 44 -26.19 -5.47 2.79
C GLU A 44 -26.81 -4.86 1.52
N ALA A 45 -27.27 -5.73 0.61
CA ALA A 45 -28.02 -5.33 -0.58
C ALA A 45 -29.51 -5.39 -0.28
N VAL A 46 -30.23 -4.30 -0.53
CA VAL A 46 -31.66 -4.15 -0.21
C VAL A 46 -32.42 -3.73 -1.45
N TYR A 47 -33.60 -4.32 -1.66
CA TYR A 47 -34.56 -3.87 -2.66
C TYR A 47 -35.88 -3.52 -2.01
N MET A 48 -36.47 -2.41 -2.46
CA MET A 48 -37.77 -1.95 -2.01
C MET A 48 -38.51 -1.17 -3.10
N LEU A 49 -39.82 -1.12 -2.96
CA LEU A 49 -40.71 -0.30 -3.77
C LEU A 49 -40.99 1.00 -3.05
N LEU A 50 -40.83 2.12 -3.74
CA LEU A 50 -41.19 3.43 -3.20
C LEU A 50 -42.71 3.58 -3.25
N GLN A 51 -43.33 3.76 -2.08
CA GLN A 51 -44.78 3.90 -1.97
C GLN A 51 -45.25 5.09 -2.82
N SER A 52 -46.29 4.88 -3.63
CA SER A 52 -46.85 5.90 -4.51
C SER A 52 -45.88 6.43 -5.60
N SER A 53 -44.78 5.73 -5.90
CA SER A 53 -43.85 6.06 -6.99
C SER A 53 -43.73 4.88 -7.99
N PRO A 54 -43.60 5.14 -9.30
CA PRO A 54 -43.33 4.11 -10.29
C PRO A 54 -41.88 3.60 -10.26
N GLU A 55 -41.08 4.02 -9.26
CA GLU A 55 -39.67 3.73 -9.17
C GLU A 55 -39.37 2.57 -8.21
N ILE A 56 -38.36 1.79 -8.57
CA ILE A 56 -37.72 0.84 -7.67
C ILE A 56 -36.48 1.46 -7.05
N LEU A 57 -36.16 1.06 -5.83
CA LEU A 57 -34.95 1.45 -5.14
C LEU A 57 -34.13 0.21 -4.78
N VAL A 58 -32.86 0.22 -5.17
CA VAL A 58 -31.86 -0.76 -4.73
C VAL A 58 -30.79 -0.02 -3.95
N LEU A 59 -30.45 -0.55 -2.78
CA LEU A 59 -29.44 0.00 -1.88
C LEU A 59 -28.31 -1.00 -1.64
N ILE A 60 -27.08 -0.49 -1.54
CA ILE A 60 -25.97 -1.20 -0.91
C ILE A 60 -25.57 -0.39 0.32
N ALA A 61 -25.73 -1.00 1.49
CA ALA A 61 -25.27 -0.46 2.77
C ALA A 61 -24.01 -1.22 3.19
N VAL A 62 -22.95 -0.51 3.57
CA VAL A 62 -21.68 -1.09 4.00
C VAL A 62 -21.42 -0.70 5.45
N ARG A 63 -21.24 -1.71 6.30
CA ARG A 63 -20.86 -1.56 7.71
C ARG A 63 -19.40 -1.94 7.91
N PRO A 64 -18.64 -1.16 8.68
CA PRO A 64 -17.27 -1.53 9.03
C PRO A 64 -17.29 -2.77 9.92
N ASN A 65 -16.23 -3.56 9.84
CA ASN A 65 -15.97 -4.57 10.86
C ASN A 65 -15.26 -3.88 12.03
N PRO A 66 -15.78 -3.95 13.27
CA PRO A 66 -15.14 -3.34 14.44
C PRO A 66 -13.70 -3.84 14.68
N ASP A 67 -13.36 -5.04 14.19
CA ASP A 67 -12.01 -5.61 14.35
C ASP A 67 -10.98 -5.07 13.35
N LEU A 68 -11.40 -4.25 12.37
CA LEU A 68 -10.51 -3.68 11.35
C LEU A 68 -10.11 -2.25 11.72
N GLU A 69 -8.81 -2.02 11.90
CA GLU A 69 -8.25 -0.68 12.13
C GLU A 69 -8.23 0.18 10.84
N GLY A 70 -8.40 1.49 11.02
CA GLY A 70 -8.36 2.50 9.96
C GLY A 70 -9.72 3.12 9.62
N ASP A 71 -9.70 4.13 8.76
CA ASP A 71 -10.93 4.76 8.24
C ASP A 71 -11.14 4.31 6.78
N PRO A 72 -12.00 3.31 6.52
CA PRO A 72 -12.19 2.75 5.19
C PRO A 72 -12.99 3.70 4.30
N LYS A 73 -12.39 4.10 3.18
CA LYS A 73 -13.12 4.82 2.12
C LYS A 73 -13.80 3.82 1.20
N VAL A 74 -15.13 3.82 1.25
CA VAL A 74 -15.96 2.98 0.38
C VAL A 74 -16.32 3.73 -0.90
N SER A 75 -16.37 3.00 -2.02
CA SER A 75 -17.11 3.39 -3.21
C SER A 75 -17.89 2.18 -3.73
N ALA A 76 -19.12 2.39 -4.17
CA ALA A 76 -19.88 1.34 -4.82
C ALA A 76 -20.53 1.84 -6.10
N ARG A 77 -20.62 0.94 -7.08
CA ARG A 77 -21.32 1.14 -8.35
C ARG A 77 -22.33 0.03 -8.53
N MET A 78 -23.54 0.40 -8.96
CA MET A 78 -24.61 -0.53 -9.30
C MET A 78 -25.04 -0.32 -10.74
N VAL A 79 -25.25 -1.41 -11.47
CA VAL A 79 -25.74 -1.39 -12.86
C VAL A 79 -26.77 -2.48 -13.05
N LEU A 80 -27.92 -2.17 -13.66
CA LEU A 80 -28.91 -3.17 -14.05
C LEU A 80 -28.40 -3.99 -15.23
N LEU A 81 -28.65 -5.30 -15.21
CA LEU A 81 -28.38 -6.16 -16.36
C LEU A 81 -29.63 -6.26 -17.24
N ASP A 82 -29.44 -6.26 -18.56
CA ASP A 82 -30.51 -6.56 -19.51
C ASP A 82 -30.83 -8.07 -19.56
N LYS A 83 -31.81 -8.45 -20.38
CA LYS A 83 -32.20 -9.86 -20.57
C LYS A 83 -31.10 -10.77 -21.10
N THR A 84 -30.05 -10.20 -21.73
CA THR A 84 -28.89 -10.95 -22.23
C THR A 84 -27.81 -11.13 -21.15
N GLY A 85 -27.96 -10.45 -20.00
CA GLY A 85 -26.97 -10.39 -18.93
C GLY A 85 -25.93 -9.28 -19.12
N SER A 86 -26.11 -8.39 -20.09
CA SER A 86 -25.18 -7.29 -20.38
C SER A 86 -25.51 -6.05 -19.53
N PRO A 87 -24.51 -5.25 -19.10
CA PRO A 87 -24.76 -4.02 -18.34
C PRO A 87 -25.56 -2.98 -19.13
N ALA A 88 -26.66 -2.50 -18.55
CA ALA A 88 -27.56 -1.51 -19.15
C ALA A 88 -27.56 -0.19 -18.34
N PRO A 89 -26.52 0.65 -18.46
CA PRO A 89 -26.36 1.85 -17.63
C PRO A 89 -27.42 2.94 -17.88
N SER A 90 -28.11 2.93 -19.02
CA SER A 90 -29.19 3.87 -19.34
C SER A 90 -30.52 3.57 -18.61
N MET A 91 -30.59 2.46 -17.88
CA MET A 91 -31.83 1.94 -17.28
C MET A 91 -32.06 2.39 -15.83
N GLY A 92 -31.07 3.02 -15.20
CA GLY A 92 -31.19 3.57 -13.84
C GLY A 92 -30.21 4.72 -13.64
N THR A 93 -30.60 5.67 -12.80
CA THR A 93 -29.74 6.77 -12.37
C THR A 93 -29.25 6.43 -10.97
N GLY A 94 -28.06 5.83 -10.88
CA GLY A 94 -27.36 5.66 -9.61
C GLY A 94 -26.53 6.90 -9.33
N THR A 95 -26.94 7.72 -8.38
CA THR A 95 -26.05 8.74 -7.82
C THR A 95 -25.25 8.11 -6.69
N PRO A 96 -23.91 8.19 -6.68
CA PRO A 96 -23.14 7.83 -5.50
C PRO A 96 -23.34 8.90 -4.42
N THR A 97 -24.52 8.95 -3.82
CA THR A 97 -24.76 9.77 -2.64
C THR A 97 -24.25 8.97 -1.46
N ASN A 98 -23.00 9.16 -1.05
CA ASN A 98 -22.51 8.57 0.20
C ASN A 98 -23.28 9.21 1.37
N ILE A 99 -24.30 8.53 1.88
CA ILE A 99 -25.07 8.95 3.07
C ILE A 99 -24.39 8.41 4.36
N GLY A 100 -23.11 8.02 4.30
CA GLY A 100 -22.36 7.45 5.42
C GLY A 100 -22.29 8.37 6.64
N GLY A 101 -22.48 9.68 6.46
CA GLY A 101 -22.58 10.64 7.56
C GLY A 101 -23.94 10.73 8.26
N SER A 102 -25.03 10.20 7.69
CA SER A 102 -26.40 10.42 8.21
C SER A 102 -27.05 9.20 8.86
N ILE A 103 -26.47 7.99 8.70
CA ILE A 103 -26.99 6.76 9.31
C ILE A 103 -25.91 6.18 10.24
N PRO A 104 -26.13 6.15 11.57
CA PRO A 104 -25.16 5.62 12.52
C PRO A 104 -24.73 4.18 12.18
N GLY A 105 -23.42 3.95 12.11
CA GLY A 105 -22.83 2.63 11.89
C GLY A 105 -22.65 2.21 10.43
N LEU A 106 -22.94 3.07 9.44
CA LEU A 106 -22.61 2.84 8.04
C LEU A 106 -21.38 3.65 7.62
N ILE A 107 -20.47 3.03 6.87
CA ILE A 107 -19.33 3.70 6.20
C ILE A 107 -19.64 4.05 4.74
N GLY A 108 -20.73 3.50 4.20
CA GLY A 108 -21.22 3.83 2.87
C GLY A 108 -22.64 3.36 2.68
N CYS A 109 -23.43 4.15 1.95
CA CYS A 109 -24.75 3.78 1.47
C CYS A 109 -24.88 4.31 0.04
N TYR A 110 -25.22 3.45 -0.91
CA TYR A 110 -25.31 3.79 -2.33
C TYR A 110 -26.67 3.37 -2.86
N ASN A 111 -27.27 4.17 -3.73
CA ASN A 111 -28.58 3.88 -4.30
C ASN A 111 -28.56 3.74 -5.82
N LEU A 112 -29.49 2.95 -6.32
CA LEU A 112 -29.88 2.88 -7.72
C LEU A 112 -31.40 3.04 -7.78
N ILE A 113 -31.84 4.08 -8.48
CA ILE A 113 -33.26 4.34 -8.75
C ILE A 113 -33.51 4.05 -10.21
N ALA A 114 -34.55 3.28 -10.49
CA ALA A 114 -34.95 2.94 -11.84
C ALA A 114 -36.48 2.89 -11.93
N ARG A 115 -37.03 3.23 -13.10
CA ARG A 115 -38.46 3.07 -13.33
C ARG A 115 -38.82 1.59 -13.46
N ARG A 116 -39.83 1.16 -12.71
CA ARG A 116 -40.27 -0.23 -12.61
C ARG A 116 -40.75 -0.81 -13.94
N ASP A 117 -41.51 -0.04 -14.70
CA ASP A 117 -42.00 -0.43 -16.04
C ASP A 117 -40.84 -0.69 -17.00
N LYS A 118 -39.83 0.18 -16.99
CA LYS A 118 -38.61 0.02 -17.78
C LYS A 118 -37.81 -1.22 -17.38
N VAL A 119 -37.63 -1.47 -16.08
CA VAL A 119 -36.95 -2.68 -15.56
C VAL A 119 -37.72 -3.93 -15.97
N LYS A 120 -39.05 -3.93 -15.80
CA LYS A 120 -39.91 -5.05 -16.22
C LYS A 120 -39.80 -5.35 -17.71
N ALA A 121 -39.76 -4.30 -18.55
CA ALA A 121 -39.70 -4.46 -19.99
C ALA A 121 -38.33 -4.97 -20.50
N ASN A 122 -37.22 -4.57 -19.87
CA ASN A 122 -35.87 -4.72 -20.46
C ASN A 122 -34.90 -5.58 -19.64
N CYS A 123 -35.14 -5.80 -18.35
CA CYS A 123 -34.18 -6.43 -17.44
C CYS A 123 -34.73 -7.67 -16.73
N VAL A 124 -36.05 -7.92 -16.79
CA VAL A 124 -36.67 -9.07 -16.11
C VAL A 124 -36.65 -10.32 -16.98
N VAL A 125 -36.16 -11.41 -16.40
CA VAL A 125 -36.21 -12.78 -16.93
C VAL A 125 -36.76 -13.68 -15.81
N ASP A 126 -37.79 -14.48 -16.10
CA ASP A 126 -38.44 -15.39 -15.15
C ASP A 126 -38.91 -14.72 -13.84
N ASN A 127 -39.40 -13.48 -13.92
CA ASN A 127 -39.78 -12.62 -12.78
C ASN A 127 -38.62 -12.11 -11.91
N TYR A 128 -37.37 -12.30 -12.33
CA TYR A 128 -36.20 -11.76 -11.64
C TYR A 128 -35.49 -10.72 -12.50
N PHE A 129 -34.94 -9.69 -11.85
CA PHE A 129 -33.93 -8.82 -12.45
C PHE A 129 -32.63 -8.97 -11.66
N VAL A 130 -31.52 -8.56 -12.28
CA VAL A 130 -30.19 -8.65 -11.66
C VAL A 130 -29.53 -7.28 -11.68
N VAL A 131 -28.96 -6.92 -10.54
CA VAL A 131 -28.09 -5.75 -10.40
C VAL A 131 -26.66 -6.25 -10.22
N LEU A 132 -25.76 -5.78 -11.07
CA LEU A 132 -24.32 -5.94 -10.91
C LEU A 132 -23.82 -4.89 -9.93
N CYS A 133 -23.23 -5.34 -8.83
CA CYS A 133 -22.73 -4.50 -7.76
C CYS A 133 -21.20 -4.63 -7.71
N SER A 134 -20.49 -3.51 -7.80
CA SER A 134 -19.04 -3.41 -7.57
C SER A 134 -18.83 -2.57 -6.32
N VAL A 135 -18.13 -3.11 -5.32
CA VAL A 135 -17.83 -2.42 -4.06
C VAL A 135 -16.32 -2.41 -3.86
N ASP A 136 -15.73 -1.22 -3.88
CA ASP A 136 -14.33 -1.00 -3.58
C ASP A 136 -14.20 -0.40 -2.19
N ILE A 137 -13.37 -1.03 -1.36
CA ILE A 137 -13.06 -0.58 -0.01
C ILE A 137 -11.56 -0.37 0.04
N ASN A 138 -11.17 0.89 0.19
CA ASN A 138 -9.77 1.27 0.32
C ASN A 138 -9.51 1.71 1.76
N TRP A 139 -8.62 1.00 2.45
CA TRP A 139 -8.10 1.50 3.71
C TRP A 139 -7.08 2.58 3.40
N THR A 140 -7.41 3.81 3.75
CA THR A 140 -6.36 4.76 4.09
C THR A 140 -5.91 4.40 5.49
N SER A 141 -4.69 3.87 5.61
CA SER A 141 -3.96 3.94 6.88
C SER A 141 -4.12 5.38 7.37
N PRO A 142 -4.41 5.63 8.66
CA PRO A 142 -4.53 7.00 9.14
C PRO A 142 -3.21 7.73 8.90
N THR A 143 -3.11 8.44 7.77
CA THR A 143 -2.20 9.58 7.64
C THR A 143 -2.80 10.62 8.56
N SER A 144 -2.28 10.65 9.78
CA SER A 144 -2.72 11.53 10.87
C SER A 144 -2.53 13.00 10.47
N SER A 145 -3.49 13.58 9.75
CA SER A 145 -3.46 14.99 9.34
C SER A 145 -3.91 15.97 10.44
N LEU A 146 -3.80 15.58 11.72
CA LEU A 146 -4.08 16.45 12.88
C LEU A 146 -2.95 16.44 13.92
N LYS A 147 -1.69 16.28 13.50
CA LYS A 147 -0.56 16.80 14.28
C LYS A 147 -0.09 18.08 13.59
N GLN A 148 -0.31 19.21 14.22
CA GLN A 148 0.71 20.25 14.18
C GLN A 148 1.96 19.57 14.74
N GLU A 149 2.87 19.14 13.85
CA GLU A 149 3.98 18.28 14.23
C GLU A 149 4.86 19.03 15.23
N LEU A 150 4.78 18.64 16.50
CA LEU A 150 5.98 18.70 17.32
C LEU A 150 7.05 17.93 16.54
N PRO A 151 8.24 18.53 16.33
CA PRO A 151 9.27 17.87 15.56
C PRO A 151 9.48 16.46 16.10
N SER A 152 9.40 15.48 15.20
CA SER A 152 9.65 14.10 15.59
C SER A 152 11.09 13.96 16.08
N LEU A 153 11.39 12.96 16.91
CA LEU A 153 12.76 12.67 17.30
C LEU A 153 13.69 12.50 16.07
N GLY A 154 13.17 11.96 14.97
CA GLY A 154 13.90 11.87 13.71
C GLY A 154 14.21 13.24 13.11
N HIS A 155 13.28 14.19 13.17
CA HIS A 155 13.51 15.58 12.78
C HIS A 155 14.56 16.24 13.68
N ASP A 156 14.49 16.05 15.00
CA ASP A 156 15.47 16.61 15.93
C ASP A 156 16.88 16.07 15.68
N LEU A 157 17.02 14.76 15.42
CA LEU A 157 18.28 14.14 15.04
C LEU A 157 18.81 14.67 13.70
N ALA A 158 17.95 14.81 12.69
CA ALA A 158 18.33 15.43 11.41
C ALA A 158 18.83 16.88 11.61
N MET A 159 18.13 17.66 12.43
CA MET A 159 18.54 19.03 12.76
C MET A 159 19.90 19.10 13.48
N MET A 160 20.29 18.08 14.24
CA MET A 160 21.65 18.01 14.84
C MET A 160 22.73 17.87 13.76
N TRP A 161 22.45 17.14 12.67
CA TRP A 161 23.35 17.06 11.52
C TRP A 161 23.44 18.39 10.77
N ASP A 162 22.32 19.09 10.58
CA ASP A 162 22.32 20.35 9.82
C ASP A 162 22.98 21.50 10.61
N LYS A 163 22.72 21.58 11.91
CA LYS A 163 23.25 22.65 12.77
C LYS A 163 24.70 22.43 13.16
N GLN A 164 25.14 21.17 13.27
CA GLN A 164 26.46 20.80 13.77
C GLN A 164 26.76 21.36 15.18
N ASP A 165 25.72 21.62 15.98
CA ASP A 165 25.84 22.08 17.36
C ASP A 165 26.12 20.90 18.30
N LEU A 166 26.95 21.09 19.34
CA LEU A 166 27.26 20.07 20.38
C LEU A 166 27.99 18.81 19.88
N THR A 167 28.66 18.87 18.73
CA THR A 167 29.54 17.78 18.28
C THR A 167 30.74 17.61 19.21
N ASP A 168 31.08 16.36 19.54
CA ASP A 168 32.10 15.98 20.52
C ASP A 168 33.15 15.01 19.95
N VAL A 169 33.13 14.79 18.63
CA VAL A 169 34.15 14.05 17.88
C VAL A 169 34.24 14.56 16.43
N SER A 170 35.43 14.53 15.85
CA SER A 170 35.68 14.76 14.43
C SER A 170 36.30 13.54 13.76
N PHE A 171 36.02 13.35 12.47
CA PHE A 171 36.61 12.31 11.65
C PHE A 171 37.31 12.91 10.43
N ASP A 172 38.58 12.58 10.24
CA ASP A 172 39.35 12.98 9.07
C ASP A 172 39.34 11.83 8.05
N VAL A 173 38.64 12.01 6.93
CA VAL A 173 38.37 10.97 5.92
C VAL A 173 38.63 11.53 4.53
N GLY A 174 39.58 10.95 3.79
CA GLY A 174 39.90 11.38 2.43
C GLY A 174 40.33 12.86 2.30
N GLY A 175 40.85 13.46 3.38
CA GLY A 175 41.21 14.89 3.42
C GLY A 175 40.07 15.84 3.79
N GLU A 176 38.85 15.33 4.01
CA GLU A 176 37.72 16.08 4.56
C GLU A 176 37.54 15.78 6.04
N SER A 177 37.12 16.79 6.82
CA SER A 177 36.85 16.64 8.26
C SER A 177 35.34 16.67 8.51
N PHE A 178 34.85 15.73 9.33
CA PHE A 178 33.44 15.53 9.65
C PHE A 178 33.20 15.58 11.15
N SER A 179 32.53 16.63 11.64
CA SER A 179 32.08 16.70 13.03
C SER A 179 30.83 15.85 13.25
N ALA A 180 30.77 15.17 14.41
CA ALA A 180 29.66 14.28 14.75
C ALA A 180 29.45 14.16 16.26
N HIS A 181 28.48 13.34 16.65
CA HIS A 181 28.06 13.15 18.04
C HIS A 181 28.31 11.70 18.47
N ARG A 182 29.19 11.48 19.44
CA ARG A 182 29.61 10.14 19.90
C ARG A 182 28.42 9.28 20.30
N LEU A 183 27.47 9.85 21.05
CA LEU A 183 26.28 9.14 21.51
C LEU A 183 25.40 8.66 20.35
N VAL A 184 25.20 9.50 19.33
CA VAL A 184 24.38 9.15 18.17
C VAL A 184 25.05 8.02 17.38
N LEU A 185 26.34 8.16 17.08
CA LEU A 185 27.11 7.15 16.35
C LEU A 185 27.12 5.80 17.10
N ALA A 186 27.42 5.80 18.39
CA ALA A 186 27.46 4.59 19.22
C ALA A 186 26.09 3.92 19.39
N THR A 187 25.00 4.67 19.32
CA THR A 187 23.64 4.10 19.35
C THR A 187 23.29 3.41 18.04
N ARG A 188 23.81 3.93 16.92
CA ARG A 188 23.42 3.51 15.57
C ARG A 188 24.39 2.53 14.92
N SER A 189 25.59 2.37 15.48
CA SER A 189 26.62 1.45 15.01
C SER A 189 27.32 0.78 16.19
N PRO A 190 27.33 -0.57 16.26
CA PRO A 190 28.08 -1.28 17.29
C PRO A 190 29.60 -1.08 17.17
N VAL A 191 30.10 -0.82 15.95
CA VAL A 191 31.52 -0.57 15.69
C VAL A 191 31.92 0.79 16.23
N PHE A 192 31.17 1.85 15.91
CA PHE A 192 31.41 3.17 16.52
C PHE A 192 31.24 3.13 18.05
N ARG A 193 30.33 2.31 18.58
CA ARG A 193 30.22 2.13 20.02
C ARG A 193 31.51 1.58 20.62
N ALA A 194 32.08 0.55 20.01
CA ALA A 194 33.34 -0.04 20.46
C ALA A 194 34.52 0.93 20.29
N GLU A 195 34.58 1.66 19.18
CA GLU A 195 35.66 2.61 18.89
C GLU A 195 35.62 3.84 19.82
N LEU A 196 34.43 4.40 20.07
CA LEU A 196 34.27 5.64 20.82
C LEU A 196 34.11 5.45 22.33
N TYR A 197 33.64 4.29 22.78
CA TYR A 197 33.43 4.00 24.21
C TYR A 197 34.18 2.76 24.71
N GLY A 198 34.97 2.11 23.85
CA GLY A 198 35.82 1.00 24.24
C GLY A 198 37.09 1.45 24.96
N VAL A 199 37.96 0.47 25.21
CA VAL A 199 39.23 0.66 25.94
C VAL A 199 40.38 1.16 25.07
N MET A 200 40.16 1.34 23.76
CA MET A 200 41.18 1.71 22.78
C MET A 200 41.52 3.22 22.83
N ALA A 201 42.56 3.65 22.13
CA ALA A 201 43.05 5.03 22.21
C ALA A 201 42.05 6.03 21.62
N GLU A 202 41.33 5.60 20.59
CA GLU A 202 40.29 6.33 19.86
C GLU A 202 39.15 6.79 20.79
N SER A 203 38.88 6.05 21.88
CA SER A 203 37.86 6.45 22.86
C SER A 203 38.22 7.72 23.64
N LYS A 204 39.51 8.11 23.63
CA LYS A 204 40.03 9.32 24.27
C LYS A 204 40.36 10.43 23.27
N MET A 205 40.27 10.14 21.97
CA MET A 205 40.61 11.09 20.92
C MET A 205 39.42 11.97 20.56
N ALA A 206 39.71 13.26 20.34
CA ALA A 206 38.76 14.22 19.81
C ALA A 206 38.66 14.17 18.27
N SER A 207 39.74 13.76 17.59
CA SER A 207 39.75 13.52 16.13
C SER A 207 40.23 12.11 15.81
N ILE A 208 39.55 11.44 14.88
CA ILE A 208 39.84 10.06 14.45
C ILE A 208 40.06 10.05 12.93
N THR A 209 41.13 9.42 12.46
CA THR A 209 41.43 9.35 11.02
C THR A 209 40.95 8.03 10.42
N ILE A 210 40.22 8.10 9.29
CA ILE A 210 39.77 6.92 8.53
C ILE A 210 40.48 6.90 7.18
N HIS A 211 41.32 5.90 6.96
CA HIS A 211 42.17 5.82 5.75
C HIS A 211 41.47 5.14 4.56
N ASP A 212 40.72 4.05 4.79
CA ASP A 212 40.18 3.20 3.71
C ASP A 212 38.71 3.50 3.42
N MET A 213 38.37 4.78 3.26
CA MET A 213 37.01 5.19 2.88
C MET A 213 37.04 6.52 2.12
N GLU A 214 36.23 6.60 1.06
CA GLU A 214 36.01 7.87 0.36
C GLU A 214 35.15 8.80 1.22
N ALA A 215 35.49 10.09 1.24
CA ALA A 215 34.75 11.11 1.98
C ALA A 215 33.25 11.14 1.60
N SER A 216 32.92 10.93 0.32
CA SER A 216 31.53 10.87 -0.16
C SER A 216 30.75 9.69 0.44
N THR A 217 31.38 8.52 0.53
CA THR A 217 30.80 7.31 1.12
C THR A 217 30.56 7.50 2.63
N PHE A 218 31.55 8.06 3.33
CA PHE A 218 31.43 8.35 4.76
C PHE A 218 30.32 9.38 5.04
N ARG A 219 30.23 10.43 4.21
CA ARG A 219 29.17 11.44 4.27
C ARG A 219 27.77 10.82 4.11
N SER A 220 27.59 9.92 3.15
CA SER A 220 26.31 9.22 2.95
C SER A 220 25.96 8.31 4.13
N MET A 221 26.96 7.62 4.71
CA MET A 221 26.76 6.79 5.89
C MET A 221 26.35 7.64 7.10
N LEU A 222 27.03 8.75 7.35
CA LEU A 222 26.66 9.69 8.42
C LEU A 222 25.26 10.28 8.20
N HIS A 223 24.94 10.71 6.97
CA HIS A 223 23.60 11.20 6.64
C HIS A 223 22.53 10.17 7.01
N TYR A 224 22.73 8.90 6.64
CA TYR A 224 21.82 7.83 7.01
C TYR A 224 21.71 7.64 8.53
N ILE A 225 22.81 7.73 9.28
CA ILE A 225 22.79 7.59 10.74
C ILE A 225 21.87 8.64 11.39
N TYR A 226 21.88 9.88 10.90
CA TYR A 226 21.06 10.98 11.43
C TYR A 226 19.62 11.02 10.87
N HIS A 227 19.43 10.66 9.61
CA HIS A 227 18.13 10.82 8.91
C HIS A 227 17.35 9.52 8.76
N SER A 228 17.99 8.37 8.98
CA SER A 228 17.49 7.03 8.64
C SER A 228 17.07 6.88 7.18
N SER A 229 17.60 7.73 6.30
CA SER A 229 17.37 7.74 4.86
C SER A 229 18.62 8.22 4.12
N LEU A 230 18.71 7.87 2.83
CA LEU A 230 19.76 8.38 1.95
C LEU A 230 19.30 9.69 1.27
N PRO A 231 20.24 10.58 0.89
CA PRO A 231 19.90 11.78 0.13
C PRO A 231 19.23 11.41 -1.20
N ASP A 232 18.27 12.21 -1.64
CA ASP A 232 17.68 12.04 -2.97
C ASP A 232 18.76 12.10 -4.05
N ALA A 233 18.70 11.17 -5.00
CA ALA A 233 19.68 10.98 -6.08
C ALA A 233 19.90 12.22 -6.98
N GLY A 234 19.08 13.26 -6.83
CA GLY A 234 19.22 14.55 -7.55
C GLY A 234 20.10 15.60 -6.84
N LYS A 235 20.61 15.34 -5.63
CA LYS A 235 21.49 16.27 -4.88
C LYS A 235 22.96 15.87 -4.85
N ILE A 236 23.31 14.75 -5.46
CA ILE A 236 24.68 14.27 -5.56
C ILE A 236 25.00 14.25 -7.06
N ASP A 237 26.14 14.81 -7.45
CA ASP A 237 26.65 14.75 -8.82
C ASP A 237 27.18 13.31 -9.06
N ILE A 238 26.26 12.39 -9.33
CA ILE A 238 26.56 10.96 -9.38
C ILE A 238 26.95 10.57 -10.81
N SER A 239 28.25 10.43 -11.05
CA SER A 239 28.80 9.92 -12.32
C SER A 239 28.58 8.40 -12.52
N SER A 240 28.37 7.64 -11.44
CA SER A 240 27.96 6.22 -11.49
C SER A 240 27.23 5.78 -10.20
N PRO A 241 25.89 5.70 -10.20
CA PRO A 241 25.12 5.34 -9.00
C PRO A 241 25.48 3.95 -8.44
N MET A 242 25.82 3.01 -9.32
CA MET A 242 26.10 1.63 -8.93
C MET A 242 27.39 1.49 -8.12
N ALA A 243 28.47 2.16 -8.54
CA ALA A 243 29.75 2.11 -7.83
C ALA A 243 29.62 2.70 -6.41
N GLN A 244 28.85 3.77 -6.27
CA GLN A 244 28.64 4.40 -4.96
C GLN A 244 27.84 3.51 -4.00
N TYR A 245 26.78 2.83 -4.45
CA TYR A 245 26.06 1.87 -3.62
C TYR A 245 26.93 0.67 -3.21
N GLN A 246 27.89 0.25 -4.06
CA GLN A 246 28.85 -0.80 -3.69
C GLN A 246 29.78 -0.33 -2.57
N HIS A 247 30.38 0.86 -2.71
CA HIS A 247 31.23 1.42 -1.65
C HIS A 247 30.45 1.64 -0.34
N LEU A 248 29.22 2.13 -0.45
CA LEU A 248 28.35 2.35 0.71
C LEU A 248 27.90 1.05 1.37
N LEU A 249 27.66 -0.02 0.60
CA LEU A 249 27.38 -1.35 1.14
C LEU A 249 28.56 -1.86 1.97
N VAL A 250 29.78 -1.76 1.44
CA VAL A 250 31.01 -2.17 2.15
C VAL A 250 31.19 -1.36 3.43
N ALA A 251 30.94 -0.04 3.39
CA ALA A 251 31.00 0.81 4.57
C ALA A 251 29.92 0.43 5.62
N ALA A 252 28.68 0.22 5.18
CA ALA A 252 27.57 -0.14 6.05
C ALA A 252 27.81 -1.48 6.76
N ASP A 253 28.35 -2.47 6.05
CA ASP A 253 28.73 -3.76 6.64
C ASP A 253 29.89 -3.59 7.62
N ARG A 254 30.94 -2.87 7.22
CA ARG A 254 32.13 -2.59 8.07
C ARG A 254 31.75 -1.94 9.40
N TYR A 255 30.80 -1.00 9.41
CA TYR A 255 30.36 -0.30 10.62
C TYR A 255 29.10 -0.90 11.27
N GLY A 256 28.56 -2.02 10.74
CA GLY A 256 27.38 -2.68 11.30
C GLY A 256 26.10 -1.83 11.25
N VAL A 257 25.94 -1.01 10.22
CA VAL A 257 24.74 -0.17 10.00
C VAL A 257 23.72 -0.97 9.17
N GLU A 258 23.07 -1.93 9.81
CA GLU A 258 22.25 -2.97 9.15
C GLU A 258 21.13 -2.41 8.26
N GLY A 259 20.47 -1.33 8.68
CA GLY A 259 19.40 -0.71 7.88
C GLY A 259 19.93 -0.11 6.57
N LEU A 260 21.14 0.46 6.59
CA LEU A 260 21.79 1.00 5.39
C LEU A 260 22.26 -0.10 4.46
N LYS A 261 22.80 -1.18 5.04
CA LYS A 261 23.24 -2.37 4.29
C LYS A 261 22.10 -2.92 3.43
N LYS A 262 20.93 -3.15 4.02
CA LYS A 262 19.73 -3.63 3.31
C LYS A 262 19.30 -2.71 2.18
N ILE A 263 19.30 -1.40 2.42
CA ILE A 263 18.96 -0.41 1.37
C ILE A 263 19.93 -0.51 0.20
N CYS A 264 21.23 -0.68 0.46
CA CYS A 264 22.22 -0.82 -0.60
C CYS A 264 22.05 -2.15 -1.36
N GLU A 265 21.80 -3.26 -0.66
CA GLU A 265 21.50 -4.57 -1.26
C GLU A 265 20.28 -4.46 -2.19
N ASP A 266 19.17 -3.89 -1.71
CA ASP A 266 17.94 -3.71 -2.49
C ASP A 266 18.19 -2.87 -3.76
N LYS A 267 18.93 -1.76 -3.64
CA LYS A 267 19.25 -0.89 -4.77
C LYS A 267 20.16 -1.56 -5.79
N LEU A 268 21.16 -2.33 -5.34
CA LEU A 268 22.06 -3.06 -6.22
C LEU A 268 21.34 -4.23 -6.92
N CYS A 269 20.43 -4.92 -6.23
CA CYS A 269 19.62 -5.99 -6.82
C CYS A 269 18.63 -5.46 -7.85
N CYS A 270 17.92 -4.36 -7.56
CA CYS A 270 16.89 -3.82 -8.45
C CYS A 270 17.48 -3.10 -9.67
N ASN A 271 18.62 -2.43 -9.51
CA ASN A 271 19.28 -1.70 -10.61
C ASN A 271 20.24 -2.60 -11.42
N GLY A 272 20.54 -3.82 -10.97
CA GLY A 272 21.33 -4.82 -11.70
C GLY A 272 20.58 -5.54 -12.83
N ILE A 273 19.26 -5.31 -12.96
CA ILE A 273 18.42 -5.84 -14.05
C ILE A 273 18.11 -4.73 -15.06
N THR A 274 19.12 -4.01 -15.51
CA THR A 274 19.04 -3.28 -16.78
C THR A 274 19.56 -4.21 -17.87
N THR A 275 18.67 -4.54 -18.81
CA THR A 275 18.91 -5.31 -20.01
C THR A 275 19.97 -4.65 -20.90
N ASP A 276 21.25 -4.87 -20.62
CA ASP A 276 22.32 -4.88 -21.62
C ASP A 276 23.53 -5.62 -21.05
N THR A 277 23.53 -6.94 -21.18
CA THR A 277 24.74 -7.74 -21.26
C THR A 277 24.30 -9.07 -21.82
N GLY A 278 24.66 -9.31 -23.09
CA GLY A 278 24.56 -10.63 -23.68
C GLY A 278 25.41 -11.62 -22.88
N PHE A 279 24.79 -12.26 -21.89
CA PHE A 279 25.26 -13.52 -21.38
C PHE A 279 24.52 -14.61 -22.14
N ASN A 280 25.25 -15.24 -23.05
CA ASN A 280 24.95 -16.58 -23.52
C ASN A 280 24.51 -17.43 -22.33
N VAL A 281 23.22 -17.78 -22.31
CA VAL A 281 22.74 -18.92 -21.54
C VAL A 281 23.51 -20.12 -22.06
N GLY A 282 24.54 -20.51 -21.29
CA GLY A 282 25.15 -21.81 -21.40
C GLY A 282 24.03 -22.83 -21.36
N THR A 283 23.87 -23.53 -22.48
CA THR A 283 22.97 -24.65 -22.65
C THR A 283 23.15 -25.62 -21.48
N CYS A 284 22.10 -25.79 -20.67
CA CYS A 284 21.90 -27.00 -19.88
C CYS A 284 21.66 -28.18 -20.84
N GLY A 285 22.72 -28.64 -21.50
CA GLY A 285 22.78 -29.93 -22.16
C GLY A 285 23.38 -30.92 -21.18
N GLY A 286 22.53 -31.69 -20.49
CA GLY A 286 22.98 -32.82 -19.68
C GLY A 286 23.75 -33.82 -20.54
N PRO A 287 24.78 -34.50 -20.00
CA PRO A 287 25.50 -35.52 -20.74
C PRO A 287 24.61 -36.74 -20.99
N CYS A 288 24.32 -37.00 -22.27
CA CYS A 288 23.81 -38.29 -22.72
C CYS A 288 24.85 -39.38 -22.44
N LEU A 289 24.50 -40.33 -21.58
CA LEU A 289 25.18 -41.61 -21.43
C LEU A 289 25.08 -42.40 -22.74
N PRO A 290 26.18 -42.96 -23.28
CA PRO A 290 26.09 -43.94 -24.34
C PRO A 290 25.64 -45.30 -23.75
N GLN A 291 24.51 -45.81 -24.23
CA GLN A 291 24.15 -47.20 -24.03
C GLN A 291 25.03 -48.08 -24.92
N THR A 292 25.91 -48.85 -24.29
CA THR A 292 26.40 -50.13 -24.82
C THR A 292 25.37 -51.21 -24.51
N GLN A 293 24.91 -51.94 -25.53
CA GLN A 293 24.92 -53.41 -25.55
C GLN A 293 24.44 -54.00 -26.90
N SER A 294 25.22 -55.02 -27.32
CA SER A 294 25.00 -56.10 -28.31
C SER A 294 24.67 -55.74 -29.76
#